data_AF-W4P8P9-F1
#
_entry.id   AF-W4P8P9-F1
#
_cell.length_a   1.000
_cell.length_b   1.000
_cell.length_c   1.000
_cell.angle_alpha   90.00
_cell.angle_beta   90.00
_cell.angle_gamma   90.00
#
_symmetry.space_group_name_H-M   'P 1'
#
loop_
_entity.id
_entity.type
_entity.pdbx_description
1 polymer ?
#
loop_
_entity_poly.entity_id
_entity_poly.type
_entity_poly.pdbx_seq_one_letter_code
_entity_poly.pdbx_strand_id
1 'polypeptide(L)'
;MSMFCYQCQETAMGTGCILKGVCGKTSEVSNLQDLLLFVVRGIAVYNERLREVGTPCEEADKFIYDSLFVTITNANFSRENITQKIKTGLQLKRELGKRVAVDNAPDECLWDGTEEEFAEKAATVGVLRTADEDIRSLKELVHYGLKGMAAYAEHAGNLGHKSAEIFAFMQHALVQLTRTDIGVEELIGLTLETGRHGVTAMAMLDAANTAHTATRRFRK
;
A
#
# COMPACT_ATOMS: atom_id res chain seq x y z
N MET A 1 17.24 1.43 15.90
CA MET A 1 16.52 2.62 15.40
C MET A 1 15.08 2.50 15.88
N SER A 2 14.41 3.58 16.29
CA SER A 2 13.02 3.47 16.76
C SER A 2 12.00 3.42 15.62
N MET A 3 12.37 3.95 14.44
CA MET A 3 11.62 3.86 13.18
C MET A 3 12.57 4.02 11.99
N PHE A 4 12.06 3.84 10.77
CA PHE A 4 12.69 4.32 9.54
C PHE A 4 11.62 4.72 8.52
N CYS A 5 11.62 5.99 8.09
CA CYS A 5 10.68 6.48 7.08
C CYS A 5 11.34 7.55 6.21
N TYR A 6 11.26 7.38 4.88
CA TYR A 6 11.86 8.31 3.91
C TYR A 6 10.94 8.68 2.73
N GLN A 7 9.63 8.48 2.87
CA GLN A 7 8.68 8.64 1.75
C GLN A 7 8.41 10.10 1.33
N CYS A 8 8.82 11.11 2.11
CA CYS A 8 8.53 12.52 1.81
C CYS A 8 9.81 13.34 1.59
N GLN A 9 9.66 14.43 0.85
CA GLN A 9 10.77 15.33 0.51
C GLN A 9 11.46 15.94 1.74
N GLU A 10 10.71 16.17 2.82
CA GLU A 10 11.22 16.74 4.08
C GLU A 10 11.88 15.71 5.01
N THR A 11 12.16 14.48 4.54
CA THR A 11 12.79 13.46 5.37
C THR A 11 14.11 13.96 5.98
N ALA A 12 14.38 13.60 7.23
CA ALA A 12 15.53 14.11 7.97
C ALA A 12 16.84 13.86 7.21
N MET A 13 17.63 14.93 7.06
CA MET A 13 18.93 14.93 6.36
C MET A 13 18.87 14.43 4.90
N GLY A 14 17.69 14.34 4.30
CA GLY A 14 17.52 13.74 2.97
C GLY A 14 17.78 12.23 2.92
N THR A 15 17.86 11.55 4.06
CA THR A 15 18.19 10.11 4.14
C THR A 15 17.10 9.27 4.80
N GLY A 16 16.50 9.75 5.89
CA GLY A 16 15.50 8.99 6.62
C GLY A 16 15.21 9.53 8.01
N CYS A 17 13.94 9.54 8.39
CA CYS A 17 13.52 9.82 9.76
C CYS A 17 13.68 8.56 10.63
N ILE A 18 14.54 8.62 11.66
CA ILE A 18 14.94 7.45 12.46
C ILE A 18 14.53 7.47 13.94
N LEU A 19 14.08 8.64 14.43
CA LEU A 19 13.61 8.85 15.81
C LEU A 19 12.15 9.31 15.84
N LYS A 20 11.85 10.38 15.10
CA LYS A 20 10.53 10.95 14.88
C LYS A 20 10.51 11.57 13.47
N GLY A 21 9.38 11.53 12.79
CA GLY A 21 9.20 12.18 11.49
C GLY A 21 9.26 13.70 11.61
N VAL A 22 9.85 14.37 10.62
CA VAL A 22 9.81 15.84 10.48
C VAL A 22 8.36 16.34 10.42
N CYS A 23 7.47 15.57 9.79
CA CYS A 23 6.03 15.79 9.75
C CYS A 23 5.30 15.58 11.09
N GLY A 24 6.01 15.24 12.16
CA GLY A 24 5.45 14.99 13.49
C GLY A 24 5.07 13.53 13.79
N LYS A 25 5.15 12.62 12.80
CA LYS A 25 4.84 11.19 12.97
C LYS A 25 5.73 10.56 14.06
N THR A 26 5.12 9.94 15.07
CA THR A 26 5.86 9.22 16.12
C THR A 26 6.40 7.89 15.59
N SER A 27 7.42 7.32 16.25
CA SER A 27 7.96 6.02 15.88
C SER A 27 6.92 4.90 15.97
N GLU A 28 6.07 4.93 17.00
CA GLU A 28 4.97 3.97 17.17
C GLU A 28 4.00 4.01 15.98
N VAL A 29 3.54 5.21 15.58
CA VAL A 29 2.66 5.37 14.42
C VAL A 29 3.36 4.95 13.13
N SER A 30 4.66 5.26 12.97
CA SER A 30 5.42 4.82 11.80
C SER A 30 5.48 3.31 11.69
N ASN A 31 5.82 2.63 12.77
CA ASN A 31 5.97 1.18 12.81
C ASN A 31 4.61 0.49 12.59
N LEU A 32 3.51 1.03 13.13
CA LEU A 32 2.18 0.52 12.85
C LEU A 32 1.76 0.74 11.38
N GLN A 33 2.17 1.84 10.74
CA GLN A 33 1.95 2.00 9.30
C GLN A 33 2.73 0.95 8.50
N ASP A 34 3.97 0.63 8.89
CA ASP A 34 4.75 -0.45 8.26
C ASP A 34 4.07 -1.82 8.41
N LEU A 35 3.55 -2.12 9.61
CA LEU A 35 2.80 -3.35 9.88
C LEU A 35 1.48 -3.41 9.09
N LEU A 36 0.76 -2.29 8.99
CA LEU A 36 -0.45 -2.22 8.16
C LEU A 36 -0.11 -2.55 6.69
N LEU A 37 0.97 -1.98 6.15
CA LEU A 37 1.40 -2.26 4.78
C LEU A 37 1.86 -3.72 4.59
N PHE A 38 2.44 -4.33 5.63
CA PHE A 38 2.74 -5.76 5.65
C PHE A 38 1.47 -6.61 5.55
N VAL A 39 0.43 -6.30 6.33
CA VAL A 39 -0.86 -7.00 6.24
C VAL A 39 -1.53 -6.78 4.88
N VAL A 40 -1.48 -5.56 4.35
CA VAL A 40 -2.03 -5.20 3.03
C VAL A 40 -1.40 -6.03 1.91
N ARG A 41 -0.07 -6.24 1.94
CA ARG A 41 0.61 -7.12 0.99
C ARG A 41 0.11 -8.56 1.08
N GLY A 42 -0.15 -9.08 2.27
CA GLY A 42 -0.73 -10.42 2.46
C GLY A 42 -2.14 -10.55 1.89
N ILE A 43 -2.98 -9.54 2.09
CA ILE A 43 -4.32 -9.45 1.47
C ILE A 43 -4.20 -9.41 -0.06
N ALA A 44 -3.24 -8.65 -0.60
CA ALA A 44 -3.00 -8.55 -2.03
C ALA A 44 -2.63 -9.91 -2.64
N VAL A 45 -1.77 -10.69 -2.00
CA VAL A 45 -1.40 -12.05 -2.47
C VAL A 45 -2.62 -12.96 -2.56
N TYR A 46 -3.43 -13.04 -1.51
CA TYR A 46 -4.63 -13.87 -1.56
C TYR A 46 -5.65 -13.37 -2.59
N ASN A 47 -5.84 -12.06 -2.71
CA ASN A 47 -6.84 -11.51 -3.62
C ASN A 47 -6.40 -11.55 -5.10
N GLU A 48 -5.11 -11.44 -5.39
CA GLU A 48 -4.56 -11.71 -6.73
C GLU A 48 -4.83 -13.17 -7.11
N ARG A 49 -4.53 -14.12 -6.22
CA ARG A 49 -4.82 -15.53 -6.46
C ARG A 49 -6.33 -15.81 -6.63
N LEU A 50 -7.18 -15.12 -5.87
CA LEU A 50 -8.63 -15.18 -6.05
C LEU A 50 -9.09 -14.64 -7.40
N ARG A 51 -8.42 -13.60 -7.94
CA ARG A 51 -8.68 -13.10 -9.31
C ARG A 51 -8.38 -14.16 -10.35
N GLU A 52 -7.26 -14.86 -10.22
CA GLU A 52 -6.86 -15.92 -11.17
C GLU A 52 -7.88 -17.06 -11.24
N VAL A 53 -8.51 -17.42 -10.12
CA VAL A 53 -9.58 -18.43 -10.06
C VAL A 53 -10.98 -17.85 -10.28
N GLY A 54 -11.08 -16.57 -10.67
CA GLY A 54 -12.34 -15.92 -11.06
C GLY A 54 -13.27 -15.49 -9.92
N THR A 55 -12.78 -15.40 -8.68
CA THR A 55 -13.58 -15.01 -7.50
C THR A 55 -12.95 -13.88 -6.67
N PRO A 56 -12.59 -12.73 -7.26
CA PRO A 56 -12.02 -11.60 -6.51
C PRO A 56 -12.94 -11.11 -5.37
N CYS A 57 -12.33 -10.47 -4.37
CA CYS A 57 -13.05 -9.83 -3.27
C CYS A 57 -12.98 -8.30 -3.39
N GLU A 58 -14.12 -7.65 -3.63
CA GLU A 58 -14.20 -6.18 -3.69
C GLU A 58 -13.87 -5.50 -2.35
N GLU A 59 -14.15 -6.16 -1.23
CA GLU A 59 -13.78 -5.67 0.10
C GLU A 59 -12.26 -5.60 0.25
N ALA A 60 -11.52 -6.56 -0.31
CA ALA A 60 -10.07 -6.53 -0.36
C ALA A 60 -9.55 -5.39 -1.22
N ASP A 61 -10.17 -5.13 -2.38
CA ASP A 61 -9.81 -4.00 -3.25
C ASP A 61 -9.90 -2.68 -2.48
N LYS A 62 -11.04 -2.48 -1.82
CA LYS A 62 -11.28 -1.29 -0.98
C LYS A 62 -10.32 -1.19 0.17
N PHE A 63 -10.12 -2.28 0.90
CA PHE A 63 -9.23 -2.29 2.05
C PHE A 63 -7.79 -1.92 1.64
N ILE A 64 -7.32 -2.42 0.50
CA ILE A 64 -5.95 -2.17 0.01
C ILE A 64 -5.76 -0.69 -0.33
N TYR A 65 -6.59 -0.10 -1.20
CA TYR A 65 -6.36 1.29 -1.61
C TYR A 65 -6.58 2.26 -0.43
N ASP A 66 -7.55 1.99 0.45
CA ASP A 66 -7.80 2.82 1.62
C ASP A 66 -6.64 2.75 2.62
N SER A 67 -6.07 1.55 2.83
CA SER A 67 -4.88 1.39 3.69
C SER A 67 -3.65 2.07 3.11
N LEU A 68 -3.42 1.96 1.80
CA LEU A 68 -2.34 2.68 1.12
C LEU A 68 -2.46 4.19 1.33
N PHE A 69 -3.66 4.75 1.14
CA PHE A 69 -3.92 6.18 1.33
C PHE A 69 -3.73 6.62 2.80
N VAL A 70 -4.25 5.88 3.77
CA VAL A 70 -4.09 6.19 5.20
C VAL A 70 -2.62 6.30 5.63
N THR A 71 -1.69 5.66 4.92
CA THR A 71 -0.24 5.75 5.19
C THR A 71 0.51 6.82 4.39
N ILE A 72 -0.17 7.67 3.63
CA ILE A 72 0.43 8.86 3.01
C ILE A 72 0.83 9.88 4.09
N THR A 73 1.85 10.67 3.79
CA THR A 73 2.33 11.74 4.66
C THR A 73 1.20 12.71 4.99
N ASN A 74 1.03 13.02 6.28
CA ASN A 74 -0.01 13.90 6.82
C ASN A 74 -1.46 13.39 6.63
N ALA A 75 -1.67 12.11 6.30
CA ALA A 75 -3.02 11.54 6.16
C ALA A 75 -3.62 11.12 7.51
N ASN A 76 -2.90 10.33 8.31
CA ASN A 76 -3.43 9.83 9.58
C ASN A 76 -2.31 9.61 10.63
N PHE A 77 -2.47 10.23 11.79
CA PHE A 77 -1.57 10.11 12.94
C PHE A 77 -2.19 9.37 14.13
N SER A 78 -3.42 8.87 13.99
CA SER A 78 -4.12 8.15 15.07
C SER A 78 -3.63 6.72 15.15
N ARG A 79 -2.88 6.43 16.21
CA ARG A 79 -2.46 5.07 16.58
C ARG A 79 -3.65 4.13 16.62
N GLU A 80 -4.71 4.51 17.34
CA GLU A 80 -5.90 3.69 17.55
C GLU A 80 -6.56 3.28 16.22
N ASN A 81 -6.69 4.23 15.29
CA ASN A 81 -7.28 3.96 13.98
C ASN A 81 -6.43 2.99 13.17
N ILE A 82 -5.10 3.13 13.21
CA ILE A 82 -4.17 2.26 12.47
C ILE A 82 -4.16 0.86 13.07
N THR A 83 -4.11 0.74 14.41
CA THR A 83 -4.22 -0.54 15.13
C THR A 83 -5.51 -1.26 14.77
N GLN A 84 -6.65 -0.56 14.81
CA GLN A 84 -7.94 -1.16 14.46
C GLN A 84 -7.97 -1.61 12.99
N LYS A 85 -7.35 -0.84 12.09
CA LYS A 85 -7.24 -1.20 10.68
C LYS A 85 -6.37 -2.43 10.45
N ILE A 86 -5.28 -2.60 11.20
CA ILE A 86 -4.47 -3.83 11.19
C ILE A 86 -5.32 -5.03 11.61
N LYS A 87 -6.07 -4.92 12.72
CA LYS A 87 -6.95 -6.00 13.20
C LYS A 87 -8.00 -6.41 12.14
N THR A 88 -8.67 -5.43 11.54
CA THR A 88 -9.62 -5.69 10.44
C THR A 88 -8.93 -6.32 9.24
N GLY A 89 -7.73 -5.86 8.88
CA GLY A 89 -6.94 -6.43 7.81
C GLY A 89 -6.55 -7.89 8.06
N LEU A 90 -6.14 -8.24 9.28
CA LEU A 90 -5.84 -9.61 9.66
C LEU A 90 -7.07 -10.52 9.56
N GLN A 91 -8.24 -10.06 10.02
CA GLN A 91 -9.50 -10.79 9.87
C GLN A 91 -9.82 -11.03 8.39
N LEU A 92 -9.77 -10.00 7.57
CA LEU A 92 -10.01 -10.11 6.13
C LEU A 92 -9.01 -11.08 5.48
N LYS A 93 -7.72 -10.96 5.81
CA LYS A 93 -6.67 -11.85 5.31
C LYS A 93 -6.95 -13.32 5.64
N ARG A 94 -7.40 -13.64 6.86
CA ARG A 94 -7.81 -15.01 7.25
C ARG A 94 -8.96 -15.51 6.40
N GLU A 95 -10.00 -14.69 6.18
CA GLU A 95 -11.15 -15.09 5.38
C GLU A 95 -10.79 -15.32 3.91
N LEU A 96 -9.90 -14.51 3.32
CA LEU A 96 -9.41 -14.74 1.96
C LEU A 96 -8.54 -16.01 1.89
N GLY A 97 -7.67 -16.25 2.86
CA GLY A 97 -6.81 -17.44 2.91
C GLY A 97 -7.57 -18.77 3.07
N LYS A 98 -8.80 -18.76 3.60
CA LYS A 98 -9.67 -19.96 3.60
C LYS A 98 -10.23 -20.28 2.21
N ARG A 99 -10.34 -19.29 1.32
CA ARG A 99 -10.96 -19.42 0.01
C ARG A 99 -9.99 -19.89 -1.07
N VAL A 100 -8.68 -19.70 -0.86
CA VAL A 100 -7.68 -20.04 -1.86
C VAL A 100 -6.36 -20.45 -1.22
N ALA A 101 -5.70 -21.44 -1.82
CA ALA A 101 -4.35 -21.84 -1.44
C ALA A 101 -3.31 -21.04 -2.25
N VAL A 102 -2.24 -20.65 -1.58
CA VAL A 102 -1.07 -19.97 -2.16
C VAL A 102 0.14 -20.83 -1.86
N ASP A 103 0.77 -21.38 -2.89
CA ASP A 103 2.00 -22.15 -2.75
C ASP A 103 3.15 -21.22 -2.34
N ASN A 104 3.98 -21.67 -1.39
CA ASN A 104 5.09 -20.87 -0.85
C ASN A 104 4.65 -19.48 -0.36
N ALA A 105 3.50 -19.41 0.32
CA ALA A 105 2.95 -18.14 0.76
C ALA A 105 3.96 -17.35 1.60
N PRO A 106 4.17 -16.05 1.31
CA PRO A 106 5.12 -15.23 2.05
C PRO A 106 4.68 -15.02 3.50
N ASP A 107 5.60 -14.58 4.35
CA ASP A 107 5.33 -14.26 5.77
C ASP A 107 4.15 -13.29 5.93
N GLU A 108 3.98 -12.33 5.01
CA GLU A 108 2.80 -11.45 4.89
C GLU A 108 1.47 -12.21 4.91
N CYS A 109 1.42 -13.39 4.27
CA CYS A 109 0.24 -14.24 4.22
C CYS A 109 0.05 -15.06 5.49
N LEU A 110 1.14 -15.50 6.12
CA LEU A 110 1.12 -16.47 7.20
C LEU A 110 1.02 -15.85 8.60
N TRP A 111 1.66 -14.69 8.83
CA TRP A 111 1.69 -14.08 10.16
C TRP A 111 0.31 -13.59 10.59
N ASP A 112 -0.14 -13.97 11.78
CA ASP A 112 -1.50 -13.71 12.26
C ASP A 112 -1.56 -13.37 13.75
N GLY A 113 -0.68 -12.45 14.18
CA GLY A 113 -0.49 -12.10 15.59
C GLY A 113 -1.60 -11.23 16.19
N THR A 114 -1.56 -11.09 17.52
CA THR A 114 -2.45 -10.22 18.29
C THR A 114 -1.85 -8.82 18.47
N GLU A 115 -2.62 -7.89 19.04
CA GLU A 115 -2.16 -6.50 19.24
C GLU A 115 -0.89 -6.40 20.09
N GLU A 116 -0.74 -7.29 21.07
CA GLU A 116 0.43 -7.38 21.93
C GLU A 116 1.71 -7.68 21.14
N GLU A 117 1.60 -8.37 20.01
CA GLU A 117 2.71 -8.74 19.12
C GLU A 117 2.99 -7.70 18.03
N PHE A 118 2.12 -6.70 17.87
CA PHE A 118 2.24 -5.72 16.78
C PHE A 118 3.55 -4.95 16.83
N ALA A 119 3.98 -4.52 18.03
CA ALA A 119 5.21 -3.76 18.20
C ALA A 119 6.44 -4.57 17.78
N GLU A 120 6.49 -5.86 18.14
CA GLU A 120 7.58 -6.77 17.79
C GLU A 120 7.61 -7.02 16.28
N LYS A 121 6.46 -7.38 15.69
CA LYS A 121 6.40 -7.63 14.24
C LYS A 121 6.76 -6.39 13.44
N ALA A 122 6.21 -5.23 13.81
CA ALA A 122 6.44 -3.96 13.14
C ALA A 122 7.93 -3.59 13.03
N ALA A 123 8.74 -3.94 14.04
CA ALA A 123 10.18 -3.68 14.04
C ALA A 123 10.96 -4.46 12.95
N THR A 124 10.37 -5.52 12.39
CA THR A 124 11.01 -6.41 11.42
C THR A 124 10.50 -6.26 9.98
N VAL A 125 9.33 -5.62 9.80
CA VAL A 125 8.61 -5.59 8.50
C VAL A 125 8.60 -4.22 7.81
N GLY A 126 9.30 -3.24 8.36
CA GLY A 126 9.47 -1.91 7.76
C GLY A 126 10.43 -1.88 6.57
N VAL A 127 10.75 -0.68 6.12
CA VAL A 127 11.56 -0.41 4.91
C VAL A 127 12.91 -1.15 4.89
N LEU A 128 13.57 -1.24 6.05
CA LEU A 128 14.91 -1.84 6.17
C LEU A 128 14.92 -3.38 6.15
N ARG A 129 13.76 -4.03 6.00
CA ARG A 129 13.66 -5.49 5.80
C ARG A 129 14.39 -5.97 4.55
N THR A 130 14.51 -5.10 3.54
CA THR A 130 15.26 -5.35 2.31
C THR A 130 16.67 -4.83 2.52
N ALA A 131 17.65 -5.73 2.61
CA ALA A 131 19.04 -5.37 2.91
C ALA A 131 19.74 -4.64 1.76
N ASP A 132 19.58 -5.16 0.54
CA ASP A 132 20.13 -4.56 -0.67
C ASP A 132 19.50 -3.19 -0.94
N GLU A 133 20.34 -2.17 -1.15
CA GLU A 133 19.89 -0.79 -1.27
C GLU A 133 19.16 -0.50 -2.58
N ASP A 134 19.60 -1.08 -3.69
CA ASP A 134 19.00 -0.86 -5.01
C ASP A 134 17.63 -1.54 -5.08
N ILE A 135 17.55 -2.79 -4.59
CA ILE A 135 16.28 -3.52 -4.46
C ILE A 135 15.34 -2.78 -3.52
N ARG A 136 15.83 -2.29 -2.36
CA ARG A 136 15.03 -1.51 -1.41
C ARG A 136 14.51 -0.22 -2.05
N SER A 137 15.38 0.51 -2.75
CA SER A 137 15.05 1.76 -3.42
C SER A 137 13.91 1.57 -4.42
N LEU A 138 14.03 0.59 -5.32
CA LEU A 138 13.01 0.33 -6.33
C LEU A 138 11.70 -0.19 -5.72
N LYS A 139 11.77 -1.09 -4.73
CA LYS A 139 10.58 -1.58 -4.03
C LYS A 139 9.80 -0.45 -3.37
N GLU A 140 10.48 0.44 -2.66
CA GLU A 140 9.83 1.56 -1.99
C GLU A 140 9.36 2.62 -2.99
N LEU A 141 10.06 2.84 -4.10
CA LEU A 141 9.60 3.72 -5.18
C LEU A 141 8.26 3.25 -5.77
N VAL A 142 8.15 1.95 -6.09
CA VAL A 142 6.87 1.34 -6.52
C VAL A 142 5.83 1.54 -5.43
N HIS A 143 6.15 1.20 -4.19
CA HIS A 143 5.22 1.30 -3.06
C HIS A 143 4.66 2.72 -2.87
N TYR A 144 5.50 3.75 -2.98
CA TYR A 144 5.08 5.15 -2.86
C TYR A 144 4.27 5.61 -4.08
N GLY A 145 4.60 5.13 -5.28
CA GLY A 145 3.76 5.31 -6.47
C GLY A 145 2.35 4.72 -6.29
N LEU A 146 2.26 3.51 -5.74
CA LEU A 146 0.97 2.86 -5.44
C LEU A 146 0.15 3.65 -4.41
N LYS A 147 0.78 4.24 -3.39
CA LYS A 147 0.06 5.11 -2.44
C LYS A 147 -0.57 6.31 -3.16
N GLY A 148 0.19 7.01 -4.01
CA GLY A 148 -0.35 8.11 -4.80
C GLY A 148 -1.50 7.69 -5.70
N MET A 149 -1.36 6.54 -6.39
CA MET A 149 -2.41 5.95 -7.21
C MET A 149 -3.67 5.62 -6.41
N ALA A 150 -3.50 5.06 -5.20
CA ALA A 150 -4.59 4.74 -4.29
C ALA A 150 -5.39 5.97 -3.86
N ALA A 151 -4.71 7.11 -3.63
CA ALA A 151 -5.40 8.37 -3.33
C ALA A 151 -6.28 8.84 -4.50
N TYR A 152 -5.80 8.72 -5.75
CA TYR A 152 -6.63 9.04 -6.92
C TYR A 152 -7.82 8.09 -7.05
N ALA A 153 -7.59 6.79 -6.83
CA ALA A 153 -8.64 5.78 -6.87
C ALA A 153 -9.71 6.00 -5.78
N GLU A 154 -9.31 6.39 -4.56
CA GLU A 154 -10.24 6.74 -3.47
C GLU A 154 -11.13 7.92 -3.87
N HIS A 155 -10.55 9.01 -4.37
CA HIS A 155 -11.32 10.18 -4.76
C HIS A 155 -12.28 9.90 -5.92
N ALA A 156 -11.85 9.12 -6.92
CA ALA A 156 -12.73 8.69 -7.99
C ALA A 156 -13.84 7.76 -7.48
N GLY A 157 -13.52 6.85 -6.56
CA GLY A 157 -14.46 5.93 -5.92
C GLY A 157 -15.55 6.65 -5.14
N ASN A 158 -15.21 7.73 -4.44
CA ASN A 158 -16.16 8.61 -3.74
C ASN A 158 -17.14 9.32 -4.70
N LEU A 159 -16.80 9.41 -5.99
CA LEU A 159 -17.67 9.92 -7.05
C LEU A 159 -18.38 8.79 -7.83
N GLY A 160 -18.26 7.54 -7.38
CA GLY A 160 -18.87 6.38 -8.03
C GLY A 160 -18.05 5.76 -9.17
N HIS A 161 -16.82 6.21 -9.40
CA HIS A 161 -15.94 5.69 -10.45
C HIS A 161 -14.93 4.70 -9.88
N LYS A 162 -14.88 3.49 -10.42
CA LYS A 162 -13.96 2.43 -10.02
C LYS A 162 -13.34 1.77 -11.24
N SER A 163 -12.15 1.21 -11.09
CA SER A 163 -11.48 0.44 -12.15
C SER A 163 -10.90 -0.85 -11.57
N ALA A 164 -11.45 -1.98 -12.01
CA ALA A 164 -10.95 -3.30 -11.66
C ALA A 164 -9.51 -3.52 -12.15
N GLU A 165 -9.13 -2.89 -13.25
CA GLU A 165 -7.76 -2.90 -13.78
C GLU A 165 -6.78 -2.26 -12.80
N ILE A 166 -7.12 -1.07 -12.28
CA ILE A 166 -6.28 -0.35 -11.31
C ILE A 166 -6.15 -1.17 -10.01
N PHE A 167 -7.24 -1.76 -9.53
CA PHE A 167 -7.22 -2.58 -8.31
C PHE A 167 -6.41 -3.87 -8.49
N ALA A 168 -6.54 -4.53 -9.64
CA ALA A 168 -5.75 -5.70 -9.99
C ALA A 168 -4.26 -5.35 -10.07
N PHE A 169 -3.91 -4.24 -10.70
CA PHE A 169 -2.51 -3.80 -10.78
C PHE A 169 -1.92 -3.44 -9.41
N MET A 170 -2.65 -2.70 -8.56
CA MET A 170 -2.17 -2.40 -7.21
C MET A 170 -1.85 -3.68 -6.43
N GLN A 171 -2.70 -4.70 -6.57
CA GLN A 171 -2.47 -6.00 -5.95
C GLN A 171 -1.24 -6.68 -6.54
N HIS A 172 -1.16 -6.76 -7.86
CA HIS A 172 -0.02 -7.35 -8.56
C HIS A 172 1.31 -6.75 -8.11
N ALA A 173 1.41 -5.42 -8.12
CA ALA A 173 2.62 -4.74 -7.68
C ALA A 173 2.93 -5.05 -6.21
N LEU A 174 1.95 -5.02 -5.31
CA LEU A 174 2.14 -5.40 -3.90
C LEU A 174 2.63 -6.85 -3.73
N VAL A 175 2.15 -7.78 -4.55
CA VAL A 175 2.62 -9.18 -4.56
C VAL A 175 4.08 -9.24 -4.99
N GLN A 176 4.45 -8.55 -6.08
CA GLN A 176 5.85 -8.47 -6.51
C GLN A 176 6.77 -7.90 -5.42
N LEU A 177 6.29 -6.96 -4.59
CA LEU A 177 7.07 -6.42 -3.47
C LEU A 177 7.32 -7.43 -2.33
N THR A 178 6.54 -8.51 -2.24
CA THR A 178 6.77 -9.61 -1.27
C THR A 178 7.88 -10.58 -1.69
N ARG A 179 8.18 -10.67 -2.99
CA ARG A 179 9.18 -11.59 -3.54
C ARG A 179 10.58 -11.28 -3.03
N THR A 180 11.31 -12.31 -2.60
CA THR A 180 12.71 -12.21 -2.17
C THR A 180 13.70 -12.49 -3.31
N ASP A 181 13.22 -13.06 -4.41
CA ASP A 181 13.96 -13.44 -5.61
C ASP A 181 13.91 -12.38 -6.73
N ILE A 182 13.09 -11.34 -6.59
CA ILE A 182 12.86 -10.33 -7.62
C ILE A 182 14.13 -9.52 -7.92
N GLY A 183 14.51 -9.46 -9.20
CA GLY A 183 15.70 -8.75 -9.67
C GLY A 183 15.49 -7.25 -9.93
N VAL A 184 16.60 -6.53 -10.13
CA VAL A 184 16.61 -5.10 -10.48
C VAL A 184 15.83 -4.80 -11.76
N GLU A 185 16.06 -5.57 -12.83
CA GLU A 185 15.37 -5.35 -14.13
C GLU A 185 13.84 -5.53 -14.02
N GLU A 186 13.40 -6.55 -13.27
CA GLU A 186 11.97 -6.77 -13.00
C GLU A 186 11.37 -5.58 -12.23
N LEU A 187 12.09 -5.06 -11.24
CA LEU A 187 11.66 -3.91 -10.45
C LEU A 187 11.64 -2.59 -11.23
N ILE A 188 12.57 -2.40 -12.17
CA ILE A 188 12.54 -1.27 -13.12
C ILE A 188 11.30 -1.38 -14.00
N GLY A 189 11.02 -2.57 -14.55
CA GLY A 189 9.81 -2.85 -15.31
C GLY A 189 8.54 -2.52 -14.52
N LEU A 190 8.46 -3.00 -13.27
CA LEU A 190 7.34 -2.75 -12.37
C LEU A 190 7.18 -1.26 -12.03
N THR A 191 8.30 -0.53 -11.91
CA THR A 191 8.29 0.93 -11.68
C THR A 191 7.67 1.67 -12.85
N LEU A 192 8.08 1.35 -14.08
CA LEU A 192 7.52 1.96 -15.29
C LEU A 192 6.04 1.62 -15.47
N GLU A 193 5.67 0.39 -15.16
CA GLU A 193 4.28 -0.06 -15.16
C GLU A 193 3.43 0.67 -14.11
N THR A 194 3.97 0.90 -12.92
CA THR A 194 3.34 1.72 -11.89
C THR A 194 3.04 3.13 -12.40
N GLY A 195 3.98 3.74 -13.15
CA GLY A 195 3.77 5.02 -13.81
C GLY A 195 2.63 5.00 -14.84
N ARG A 196 2.57 3.95 -15.68
CA ARG A 196 1.48 3.76 -16.66
C ARG A 196 0.11 3.69 -15.99
N HIS A 197 -0.05 2.87 -14.96
CA HIS A 197 -1.32 2.80 -14.22
C HIS A 197 -1.61 4.07 -13.41
N GLY A 198 -0.58 4.83 -13.03
CA GLY A 198 -0.74 6.16 -12.45
C GLY A 198 -1.44 7.13 -13.41
N VAL A 199 -1.09 7.10 -14.70
CA VAL A 199 -1.79 7.87 -15.74
C VAL A 199 -3.25 7.44 -15.86
N THR A 200 -3.52 6.13 -15.87
CA THR A 200 -4.90 5.60 -15.91
C THR A 200 -5.73 6.07 -14.70
N ALA A 201 -5.15 6.04 -13.49
CA ALA A 201 -5.83 6.51 -12.28
C ALA A 201 -6.12 8.01 -12.31
N MET A 202 -5.17 8.83 -12.78
CA MET A 202 -5.40 10.26 -12.96
C MET A 202 -6.48 10.55 -14.00
N ALA A 203 -6.48 9.84 -15.13
CA ALA A 203 -7.50 10.00 -16.18
C ALA A 203 -8.90 9.62 -15.66
N MET A 204 -9.01 8.54 -14.88
CA MET A 204 -10.26 8.15 -14.22
C MET A 204 -10.76 9.24 -13.25
N LEU A 205 -9.87 9.80 -12.44
CA LEU A 205 -10.23 10.87 -11.50
C LEU A 205 -10.60 12.18 -12.22
N ASP A 206 -9.92 12.53 -13.31
CA ASP A 206 -10.27 13.69 -14.13
C ASP A 206 -11.67 13.54 -14.75
N ALA A 207 -11.97 12.39 -15.35
CA ALA A 207 -13.28 12.08 -15.89
C ALA A 207 -14.38 12.14 -14.81
N ALA A 208 -14.12 11.58 -13.63
CA ALA A 208 -15.05 11.62 -12.50
C ALA A 208 -15.35 13.05 -12.06
N ASN A 209 -14.31 13.88 -11.89
CA ASN A 209 -14.48 15.27 -11.46
C ASN A 209 -15.17 16.14 -12.51
N THR A 210 -14.82 15.98 -13.79
CA THR A 210 -15.38 16.79 -14.89
C THR A 210 -16.83 16.40 -15.23
N ALA A 211 -17.21 15.15 -14.98
CA ALA A 211 -18.60 14.71 -15.06
C ALA A 211 -19.44 15.21 -13.86
N HIS A 212 -18.87 15.22 -12.65
CA HIS A 212 -19.58 15.62 -11.43
C HIS A 212 -19.64 17.15 -11.26
N THR A 213 -18.59 17.88 -11.63
CA THR A 213 -18.49 19.34 -11.49
C THR A 213 -18.21 19.96 -12.85
N ALA A 214 -18.94 21.03 -13.20
CA ALA A 214 -18.78 21.68 -14.49
C ALA A 214 -17.31 22.01 -14.79
N THR A 215 -16.88 21.77 -16.03
CA THR A 215 -15.49 21.97 -16.48
C THR A 215 -14.94 23.30 -15.99
N ARG A 216 -13.73 23.30 -15.41
CA ARG A 216 -13.04 24.53 -14.98
C ARG A 216 -12.85 25.45 -16.19
N ARG A 217 -13.76 26.41 -16.36
CA ARG A 217 -13.69 27.46 -17.38
C ARG A 217 -13.33 28.77 -16.70
N PHE A 218 -12.37 29.49 -17.28
CA PHE A 218 -12.18 30.89 -16.93
C PHE A 218 -13.48 31.64 -17.25
N ARG A 219 -14.08 32.27 -16.24
CA ARG A 219 -15.10 33.29 -16.47
C ARG A 219 -14.38 34.46 -17.15
N LYS A 220 -14.66 34.68 -18.44
CA LYS A 220 -14.32 35.93 -19.11
C LYS A 220 -15.23 37.03 -18.60
#